data_AF-A0A1I5AIY5-F1
#
_entry.id   AF-A0A1I5AIY5-F1
#
_cell.length_a   1.000
_cell.length_b   1.000
_cell.length_c   1.000
_cell.angle_alpha   90.00
_cell.angle_beta   90.00
_cell.angle_gamma   90.00
#
_symmetry.space_group_name_H-M   'P 1'
#
loop_
_entity.id
_entity.type
_entity.pdbx_description
1 polymer ?
#
loop_
_entity_poly.entity_id
_entity_poly.type
_entity_poly.pdbx_seq_one_letter_code
_entity_poly.pdbx_strand_id
1 'polypeptide(L)'
;MADRSFDGGKIPEGTATHVEEGAMRQWTIQIILGLLVLAAGVLLLVETVLSDQVPGLLWAGLLAAGSAAFWYAYFAHRSWWWSAIPAGALLGAAIAPVMELDPDGAGQWTEVPFLAAVSTGFWAVYLQDHRRWWAVIPGGALLTLAVVSGVTDAVGGQGTGAILLLGLAVTFVLVAMLPSGSSRRRWAWIVAAALAAVALVVVLQTAELLIVLNYLWPVAVIGGGAYLVWSAWRRRHAEHKYTRTQNTPTETGTL
;
A
#
# COMPACT_ATOMS: atom_id res chain seq x y z
N MET A 1 39.99 33.32 52.29
CA MET A 1 40.58 32.90 51.00
C MET A 1 39.87 31.62 50.62
N ALA A 2 38.97 31.69 49.65
CA ALA A 2 37.97 30.65 49.38
C ALA A 2 38.58 29.48 48.59
N ASP A 3 38.49 28.28 49.16
CA ASP A 3 38.82 27.01 48.51
C ASP A 3 37.61 26.57 47.67
N ARG A 4 37.77 26.50 46.34
CA ARG A 4 36.75 25.98 45.42
C ARG A 4 37.05 24.50 45.20
N SER A 5 36.36 23.66 45.94
CA SER A 5 36.28 22.22 45.65
C SER A 5 35.74 22.01 44.24
N PHE A 6 36.56 21.39 43.39
CA PHE A 6 36.21 20.97 42.04
C PHE A 6 35.12 19.88 42.15
N ASP A 7 33.88 20.25 41.84
CA ASP A 7 32.77 19.32 41.73
C ASP A 7 32.98 18.47 40.46
N GLY A 8 33.26 17.17 40.68
CA GLY A 8 33.41 16.18 39.63
C GLY A 8 32.07 15.94 38.95
N GLY A 9 31.76 16.77 37.96
CA GLY A 9 30.61 16.60 37.09
C GLY A 9 30.62 15.20 36.48
N LYS A 10 29.70 14.35 36.95
CA LYS A 10 29.42 13.06 36.33
C LYS A 10 29.03 13.30 34.88
N ILE A 11 29.86 12.83 33.96
CA ILE A 11 29.53 12.77 32.54
C ILE A 11 28.35 11.79 32.42
N PRO A 12 27.23 12.17 31.78
CA PRO A 12 26.08 11.27 31.66
C PRO A 12 26.47 10.05 30.81
N GLU A 13 26.59 8.88 31.46
CA GLU A 13 26.97 7.59 30.86
C GLU A 13 25.99 7.04 29.79
N GLY A 14 24.95 7.81 29.42
CA GLY A 14 23.88 7.40 28.50
C GLY A 14 23.98 7.90 27.06
N THR A 15 24.96 8.73 26.70
CA THR A 15 25.04 9.31 25.34
C THR A 15 25.83 8.45 24.34
N ALA A 16 26.81 7.66 24.79
CA ALA A 16 27.66 6.87 23.89
C ALA A 16 26.92 5.69 23.25
N THR A 17 26.07 4.99 24.01
CA THR A 17 25.37 3.79 23.54
C THR A 17 24.31 4.10 22.48
N HIS A 18 23.59 5.21 22.59
CA HIS A 18 22.57 5.61 21.61
C HIS A 18 23.14 6.10 20.27
N VAL A 19 24.36 6.64 20.25
CA VAL A 19 25.03 7.10 19.02
C VAL A 19 25.63 5.91 18.25
N GLU A 20 26.27 4.97 18.96
CA GLU A 20 26.86 3.77 18.34
C GLU A 20 25.81 2.82 17.74
N GLU A 21 24.67 2.63 18.42
CA GLU A 21 23.56 1.83 17.88
C GLU A 21 22.98 2.42 16.59
N GLY A 22 22.88 3.76 16.49
CA GLY A 22 22.41 4.45 15.30
C GLY A 22 23.34 4.27 14.10
N ALA A 23 24.66 4.39 14.34
CA ALA A 23 25.67 4.22 13.31
C ALA A 23 25.71 2.78 12.76
N MET A 24 25.63 1.78 13.64
CA MET A 24 25.65 0.35 13.25
C MET A 24 24.42 -0.07 12.42
N ARG A 25 23.23 0.47 12.75
CA ARG A 25 22.01 0.22 11.97
C ARG A 25 22.07 0.84 10.57
N GLN A 26 22.60 2.06 10.45
CA GLN A 26 22.75 2.73 9.15
C GLN A 26 23.78 2.02 8.27
N TRP A 27 24.90 1.57 8.85
CA TRP A 27 25.91 0.75 8.17
C TRP A 27 25.35 -0.56 7.63
N THR A 28 24.56 -1.28 8.43
CA THR A 28 23.93 -2.54 8.00
C THR A 28 22.94 -2.30 6.86
N ILE A 29 22.14 -1.23 6.93
CA ILE A 29 21.19 -0.86 5.86
C ILE A 29 21.93 -0.49 4.57
N GLN A 30 23.03 0.26 4.66
CA GLN A 30 23.85 0.63 3.51
C GLN A 30 24.51 -0.58 2.85
N ILE A 31 24.99 -1.56 3.64
CA ILE A 31 25.54 -2.81 3.11
C ILE A 31 24.47 -3.62 2.39
N ILE A 32 23.28 -3.75 2.98
CA ILE A 32 22.17 -4.48 2.35
C ILE A 32 21.73 -3.80 1.05
N LEU A 33 21.56 -2.47 1.07
CA LEU A 33 21.20 -1.69 -0.11
C LEU A 33 22.30 -1.74 -1.18
N GLY A 34 23.57 -1.61 -0.77
CA GLY A 34 24.71 -1.72 -1.68
C GLY A 34 24.82 -3.10 -2.32
N LEU A 35 24.61 -4.17 -1.55
CA LEU A 35 24.57 -5.54 -2.07
C LEU A 35 23.39 -5.76 -3.02
N LEU A 36 22.22 -5.19 -2.72
CA LEU A 36 21.05 -5.22 -3.60
C LEU A 36 21.31 -4.52 -4.92
N VAL A 37 21.89 -3.32 -4.88
CA VAL A 37 22.25 -2.54 -6.07
C VAL A 37 23.34 -3.27 -6.88
N LEU A 38 24.31 -3.88 -6.20
CA LEU A 38 25.36 -4.66 -6.85
C LEU A 38 24.80 -5.92 -7.52
N ALA A 39 23.91 -6.65 -6.84
CA ALA A 39 23.22 -7.79 -7.41
C ALA A 39 22.36 -7.37 -8.61
N ALA A 40 21.60 -6.28 -8.50
CA ALA A 40 20.83 -5.72 -9.60
C ALA A 40 21.72 -5.31 -10.79
N GLY A 41 22.87 -4.68 -10.53
CA GLY A 41 23.84 -4.32 -11.57
C GLY A 41 24.45 -5.53 -12.26
N VAL A 42 24.76 -6.60 -11.53
CA VAL A 42 25.23 -7.87 -12.11
C VAL A 42 24.14 -8.54 -12.94
N LEU A 43 22.90 -8.56 -12.46
CA LEU A 43 21.74 -9.07 -13.21
C LEU A 43 21.55 -8.30 -14.53
N LEU A 44 21.60 -6.97 -14.49
CA LEU A 44 21.52 -6.12 -15.69
C LEU A 44 22.70 -6.39 -16.64
N LEU A 45 23.91 -6.60 -16.11
CA LEU A 45 25.08 -6.92 -16.93
C LEU A 45 24.93 -8.28 -17.63
N VAL A 46 24.44 -9.29 -16.91
CA VAL A 46 24.15 -10.63 -17.47
C VAL A 46 23.08 -10.53 -18.55
N GLU A 47 22.01 -9.77 -18.32
CA GLU A 47 20.97 -9.53 -19.33
C GLU A 47 21.54 -8.87 -20.59
N THR A 48 22.32 -7.79 -20.44
CA THR A 48 22.89 -7.05 -21.59
C THR A 48 23.90 -7.86 -22.41
N VAL A 49 24.70 -8.73 -21.77
CA VAL A 49 25.76 -9.49 -22.45
C VAL A 49 25.24 -10.81 -23.02
N LEU A 50 24.21 -11.40 -22.40
CA LEU A 50 23.73 -12.74 -22.77
C LEU A 50 22.37 -12.77 -23.49
N SER A 51 21.71 -11.61 -23.73
CA SER A 51 20.43 -11.47 -24.45
C SER A 51 20.31 -12.33 -25.72
N ASP A 52 21.37 -12.38 -26.53
CA ASP A 52 21.33 -13.07 -27.83
C ASP A 52 21.68 -14.57 -27.75
N GLN A 53 22.14 -15.05 -26.58
CA GLN A 53 22.67 -16.43 -26.42
C GLN A 53 22.04 -17.22 -25.27
N VAL A 54 21.29 -16.59 -24.37
CA VAL A 54 20.63 -17.26 -23.24
C VAL A 54 19.15 -17.47 -23.58
N PRO A 55 18.71 -18.73 -23.75
CA PRO A 55 17.29 -19.03 -23.91
C PRO A 55 16.50 -18.45 -22.75
N GLY A 56 15.34 -17.83 -23.01
CA GLY A 56 14.44 -17.32 -21.95
C GLY A 56 14.12 -18.38 -20.87
N LEU A 57 14.21 -19.66 -21.23
CA LEU A 57 14.12 -20.81 -20.32
C LEU A 57 15.15 -20.84 -19.19
N LEU A 58 16.40 -20.38 -19.43
CA LEU A 58 17.41 -20.30 -18.38
C LEU A 58 17.05 -19.25 -17.34
N TRP A 59 16.55 -18.09 -17.78
CA TRP A 59 16.03 -17.04 -16.90
C TRP A 59 14.80 -17.51 -16.12
N ALA A 60 13.85 -18.16 -16.79
CA ALA A 60 12.71 -18.80 -16.13
C ALA A 60 13.17 -19.80 -15.06
N GLY A 61 14.19 -20.62 -15.37
CA GLY A 61 14.78 -21.58 -14.44
C GLY A 61 15.41 -20.92 -13.20
N LEU A 62 16.20 -19.86 -13.40
CA LEU A 62 16.81 -19.11 -12.29
C LEU A 62 15.76 -18.43 -11.40
N LEU A 63 14.76 -17.79 -12.01
CA LEU A 63 13.66 -17.15 -11.30
C LEU A 63 12.80 -18.17 -10.54
N ALA A 64 12.49 -19.31 -11.16
CA ALA A 64 11.76 -20.40 -10.53
C ALA A 64 12.55 -21.00 -9.35
N ALA A 65 13.88 -21.18 -9.50
CA ALA A 65 14.74 -21.63 -8.41
C ALA A 65 14.76 -20.62 -7.26
N GLY A 66 14.83 -19.32 -7.55
CA GLY A 66 14.71 -18.26 -6.55
C GLY A 66 13.37 -18.29 -5.83
N SER A 67 12.27 -18.41 -6.59
CA SER A 67 10.92 -18.56 -6.02
C SER A 67 10.81 -19.77 -5.09
N ALA A 68 11.32 -20.93 -5.52
CA ALA A 68 11.33 -22.15 -4.72
C ALA A 68 12.14 -21.98 -3.42
N ALA A 69 13.29 -21.29 -3.47
CA ALA A 69 14.09 -21.00 -2.28
C ALA A 69 13.34 -20.11 -1.28
N PHE A 70 12.63 -19.08 -1.75
CA PHE A 70 11.83 -18.22 -0.87
C PHE A 70 10.58 -18.93 -0.34
N TRP A 71 9.89 -19.74 -1.14
CA TRP A 71 8.79 -20.58 -0.65
C TRP A 71 9.27 -21.60 0.39
N TYR A 72 10.42 -22.22 0.16
CA TYR A 72 11.05 -23.09 1.15
C TYR A 72 11.35 -22.33 2.45
N ALA A 73 11.94 -21.13 2.36
CA ALA A 73 12.20 -20.29 3.52
C ALA A 73 10.91 -19.91 4.28
N TYR A 74 9.83 -19.61 3.56
CA TYR A 74 8.50 -19.34 4.12
C TYR A 74 7.94 -20.51 4.93
N PHE A 75 8.06 -21.74 4.41
CA PHE A 75 7.60 -22.93 5.11
C PHE A 75 8.53 -23.37 6.25
N ALA A 76 9.85 -23.20 6.07
CA ALA A 76 10.86 -23.58 7.05
C ALA A 76 10.87 -22.64 8.27
N HIS A 77 10.70 -21.34 8.06
CA HIS A 77 10.78 -20.33 9.11
C HIS A 77 9.47 -19.53 9.21
N ARG A 78 8.60 -19.92 10.16
CA ARG A 78 7.34 -19.21 10.45
C ARG A 78 7.51 -17.72 10.79
N SER A 79 8.70 -17.30 11.23
CA SER A 79 9.01 -15.89 11.52
C SER A 79 9.23 -15.05 10.25
N TRP A 80 9.55 -15.67 9.11
CA TRP A 80 9.90 -15.01 7.85
C TRP A 80 8.71 -14.93 6.89
N TRP A 81 7.56 -14.50 7.39
CA TRP A 81 6.32 -14.33 6.61
C TRP A 81 6.54 -13.52 5.33
N TRP A 82 7.44 -12.53 5.36
CA TRP A 82 7.72 -11.64 4.23
C TRP A 82 8.23 -12.38 3.00
N SER A 83 8.83 -13.57 3.16
CA SER A 83 9.41 -14.36 2.06
C SER A 83 8.37 -14.87 1.06
N ALA A 84 7.09 -14.99 1.42
CA ALA A 84 6.03 -15.37 0.49
C ALA A 84 5.81 -14.33 -0.63
N ILE A 85 6.07 -13.05 -0.36
CA ILE A 85 5.89 -11.96 -1.33
C ILE A 85 6.92 -12.05 -2.47
N PRO A 86 8.24 -12.05 -2.22
CA PRO A 86 9.24 -12.26 -3.27
C PRO A 86 9.13 -13.65 -3.89
N ALA A 87 8.69 -14.68 -3.14
CA ALA A 87 8.43 -15.99 -3.71
C ALA A 87 7.35 -15.94 -4.80
N GLY A 88 6.21 -15.29 -4.51
CA GLY A 88 5.14 -15.07 -5.47
C GLY A 88 5.55 -14.20 -6.66
N ALA A 89 6.31 -13.12 -6.41
CA ALA A 89 6.81 -12.25 -7.48
C ALA A 89 7.79 -12.95 -8.41
N LEU A 90 8.76 -13.71 -7.87
CA LEU A 90 9.69 -14.50 -8.66
C LEU A 90 8.99 -15.62 -9.42
N LEU A 91 7.96 -16.23 -8.82
CA LEU A 91 7.14 -17.23 -9.51
C LEU A 91 6.44 -16.61 -10.72
N GLY A 92 5.79 -15.46 -10.52
CA GLY A 92 5.15 -14.71 -11.59
C GLY A 92 6.12 -14.33 -12.70
N ALA A 93 7.30 -13.82 -12.34
CA ALA A 93 8.33 -13.42 -13.29
C ALA A 93 8.92 -14.61 -14.06
N ALA A 94 9.02 -15.79 -13.42
CA ALA A 94 9.48 -17.01 -14.07
C ALA A 94 8.52 -17.51 -15.16
N ILE A 95 7.23 -17.17 -15.08
CA ILE A 95 6.21 -17.60 -16.04
C ILE A 95 6.33 -16.83 -17.36
N ALA A 96 6.72 -15.55 -17.34
CA ALA A 96 6.72 -14.71 -18.54
C ALA A 96 7.58 -15.28 -19.69
N PRO A 97 8.86 -15.67 -19.50
CA PRO A 97 9.67 -16.24 -20.58
C PRO A 97 9.15 -17.60 -21.07
N VAL A 98 8.34 -18.31 -20.27
CA VAL A 98 7.72 -19.58 -20.68
C VAL A 98 6.53 -19.33 -21.59
N MET A 99 5.73 -18.30 -21.31
CA MET A 99 4.59 -17.89 -22.15
C MET A 99 5.03 -17.31 -23.49
N GLU A 100 6.20 -16.68 -23.55
CA GLU A 100 6.80 -16.15 -24.78
C GLU A 100 7.22 -17.25 -25.78
N LEU A 101 7.34 -18.51 -25.32
CA LEU A 101 7.61 -19.65 -26.21
C LEU A 101 6.40 -20.00 -27.08
N ASP A 102 5.20 -19.59 -26.67
CA ASP A 102 3.96 -19.86 -27.39
C ASP A 102 3.83 -18.90 -28.58
N PRO A 103 3.93 -19.40 -29.84
CA PRO A 103 3.81 -18.57 -31.03
C PRO A 103 2.42 -17.95 -31.22
N ASP A 104 1.40 -18.49 -30.54
CA ASP A 104 -0.01 -18.15 -30.74
C ASP A 104 -0.46 -16.93 -29.92
N GLY A 105 0.47 -16.22 -29.25
CA GLY A 105 0.20 -14.91 -28.66
C GLY A 105 -0.23 -14.92 -27.18
N ALA A 106 0.16 -15.94 -26.42
CA ALA A 106 -0.01 -15.94 -24.96
C ALA A 106 0.73 -14.79 -24.27
N GLY A 107 1.74 -14.19 -24.94
CA GLY A 107 2.51 -13.04 -24.46
C GLY A 107 1.67 -11.85 -23.99
N GLN A 108 0.51 -11.59 -24.62
CA GLN A 108 -0.39 -10.49 -24.23
C GLN A 108 -1.09 -10.70 -22.87
N TRP A 109 -0.99 -11.91 -22.28
CA TRP A 109 -1.57 -12.26 -20.99
C TRP A 109 -0.50 -12.43 -19.90
N THR A 110 0.75 -12.06 -20.16
CA THR A 110 1.89 -12.30 -19.26
C THR A 110 1.74 -11.58 -17.92
N GLU A 111 0.99 -10.48 -17.86
CA GLU A 111 0.72 -9.73 -16.64
C GLU A 111 -0.24 -10.47 -15.70
N VAL A 112 -1.17 -11.27 -16.22
CA VAL A 112 -2.18 -12.00 -15.44
C VAL A 112 -1.55 -13.00 -14.46
N PRO A 113 -0.72 -13.97 -14.88
CA PRO A 113 -0.08 -14.91 -13.96
C PRO A 113 0.92 -14.21 -13.04
N PHE A 114 1.58 -13.13 -13.49
CA PHE A 114 2.45 -12.35 -12.63
C PHE A 114 1.69 -11.76 -11.45
N LEU A 115 0.62 -11.01 -11.72
CA LEU A 115 -0.21 -10.37 -10.70
C LEU A 115 -0.90 -11.42 -9.78
N ALA A 116 -1.36 -12.53 -10.35
CA ALA A 116 -1.95 -13.63 -9.58
C ALA A 116 -0.94 -14.32 -8.65
N ALA A 117 0.29 -14.54 -9.11
CA ALA A 117 1.35 -15.15 -8.30
C ALA A 117 1.78 -14.23 -7.13
N VAL A 118 1.93 -12.92 -7.38
CA VAL A 118 2.22 -11.95 -6.32
C VAL A 118 1.05 -11.86 -5.33
N SER A 119 -0.20 -11.83 -5.82
CA SER A 119 -1.40 -11.87 -4.98
C SER A 119 -1.39 -13.10 -4.05
N THR A 120 -1.03 -14.26 -4.57
CA THR A 120 -0.89 -15.51 -3.80
C THR A 120 0.13 -15.36 -2.67
N GLY A 121 1.23 -14.65 -2.89
CA GLY A 121 2.21 -14.33 -1.86
C GLY A 121 1.61 -13.54 -0.69
N PHE A 122 0.81 -12.51 -0.96
CA PHE A 122 0.12 -11.75 0.09
C PHE A 122 -0.97 -12.56 0.81
N TRP A 123 -1.73 -13.38 0.07
CA TRP A 123 -2.70 -14.28 0.67
C TRP A 123 -2.05 -15.31 1.59
N ALA A 124 -0.89 -15.86 1.20
CA ALA A 124 -0.11 -16.75 2.05
C ALA A 124 0.29 -16.05 3.37
N VAL A 125 0.78 -14.80 3.32
CA VAL A 125 1.08 -14.00 4.52
C VAL A 125 -0.12 -13.91 5.46
N TYR A 126 -1.32 -13.63 4.92
CA TYR A 126 -2.53 -13.53 5.72
C TYR A 126 -2.99 -14.88 6.31
N LEU A 127 -2.87 -15.97 5.54
CA LEU A 127 -3.22 -17.31 5.98
C LEU A 127 -2.24 -17.87 7.03
N GLN A 128 -0.98 -17.43 7.01
CA GLN A 128 0.02 -17.83 8.00
C GLN A 128 -0.25 -17.22 9.38
N ASP A 129 -0.62 -15.95 9.42
CA ASP A 129 -0.93 -15.21 10.64
C ASP A 129 -2.01 -14.15 10.36
N HIS A 130 -3.24 -14.40 10.81
CA HIS A 130 -4.38 -13.48 10.64
C HIS A 130 -4.19 -12.11 11.31
N ARG A 131 -3.18 -11.95 12.18
CA ARG A 131 -2.78 -10.62 12.70
C ARG A 131 -2.23 -9.74 11.58
N ARG A 132 -1.79 -10.32 10.46
CA ARG A 132 -1.33 -9.63 9.25
C ARG A 132 -2.47 -9.33 8.28
N TRP A 133 -3.59 -8.85 8.82
CA TRP A 133 -4.78 -8.43 8.05
C TRP A 133 -4.48 -7.42 6.94
N TRP A 134 -3.41 -6.64 7.10
CA TRP A 134 -2.99 -5.65 6.11
C TRP A 134 -2.69 -6.29 4.75
N ALA A 135 -2.28 -7.57 4.71
CA ALA A 135 -1.91 -8.28 3.48
C ALA A 135 -3.12 -8.57 2.57
N VAL A 136 -4.34 -8.58 3.12
CA VAL A 136 -5.58 -8.75 2.33
C VAL A 136 -5.77 -7.60 1.35
N ILE A 137 -5.37 -6.38 1.71
CA ILE A 137 -5.51 -5.19 0.85
C ILE A 137 -4.68 -5.31 -0.43
N PRO A 138 -3.34 -5.44 -0.38
CA PRO A 138 -2.54 -5.62 -1.58
C PRO A 138 -2.83 -6.95 -2.28
N GLY A 139 -3.11 -8.04 -1.54
CA GLY A 139 -3.49 -9.32 -2.13
C GLY A 139 -4.77 -9.24 -2.95
N GLY A 140 -5.83 -8.63 -2.42
CA GLY A 140 -7.09 -8.43 -3.14
C GLY A 140 -6.99 -7.41 -4.28
N ALA A 141 -6.21 -6.34 -4.11
CA ALA A 141 -5.95 -5.37 -5.18
C ALA A 141 -5.21 -6.02 -6.37
N LEU A 142 -4.14 -6.79 -6.11
CA LEU A 142 -3.40 -7.51 -7.15
C LEU A 142 -4.25 -8.59 -7.83
N LEU A 143 -5.10 -9.28 -7.06
CA LEU A 143 -6.05 -10.24 -7.64
C LEU A 143 -7.04 -9.53 -8.59
N THR A 144 -7.55 -8.37 -8.18
CA THR A 144 -8.44 -7.56 -9.01
C THR A 144 -7.72 -7.09 -10.27
N LEU A 145 -6.45 -6.66 -10.16
CA LEU A 145 -5.65 -6.26 -11.31
C LEU A 145 -5.38 -7.42 -12.26
N ALA A 146 -5.15 -8.64 -11.74
CA ALA A 146 -5.02 -9.83 -12.57
C ALA A 146 -6.30 -10.10 -13.38
N VAL A 147 -7.47 -10.00 -12.74
CA VAL A 147 -8.77 -10.12 -13.42
C VAL A 147 -8.95 -9.03 -14.47
N VAL A 148 -8.69 -7.78 -14.10
CA VAL A 148 -8.81 -6.61 -14.99
C VAL A 148 -7.91 -6.76 -16.23
N SER A 149 -6.66 -7.19 -16.04
CA SER A 149 -5.73 -7.43 -17.14
C SER A 149 -6.26 -8.49 -18.10
N GLY A 150 -6.86 -9.57 -17.58
CA GLY A 150 -7.43 -10.62 -18.42
C GLY A 150 -8.76 -10.30 -19.10
N VAL A 151 -9.49 -9.26 -18.69
CA VAL A 151 -10.80 -8.92 -19.31
C VAL A 151 -10.79 -7.59 -20.04
N THR A 152 -9.69 -6.83 -19.98
CA THR A 152 -9.64 -5.44 -20.48
C THR A 152 -10.06 -5.31 -21.94
N ASP A 153 -9.60 -6.22 -22.79
CA ASP A 153 -9.94 -6.18 -24.22
C ASP A 153 -11.42 -6.49 -24.49
N ALA A 154 -12.09 -7.23 -23.59
CA ALA A 154 -13.49 -7.60 -23.73
C ALA A 154 -14.47 -6.54 -23.21
N VAL A 155 -14.09 -5.76 -22.19
CA VAL A 155 -15.01 -4.82 -21.50
C VAL A 155 -14.72 -3.34 -21.78
N GLY A 156 -13.61 -3.03 -22.43
CA GLY A 156 -13.19 -1.65 -22.72
C GLY A 156 -12.80 -0.85 -21.47
N GLY A 157 -12.20 0.33 -21.66
CA GLY A 157 -11.60 1.10 -20.56
C GLY A 157 -12.56 1.47 -19.41
N GLN A 158 -13.82 1.80 -19.73
CA GLN A 158 -14.81 2.15 -18.70
C GLN A 158 -15.28 0.92 -17.90
N GLY A 159 -15.50 -0.22 -18.58
CA GLY A 159 -15.82 -1.49 -17.93
C GLY A 159 -14.68 -1.96 -17.03
N THR A 160 -13.44 -1.85 -17.50
CA THR A 160 -12.23 -2.12 -16.73
C THR A 160 -12.17 -1.29 -15.44
N GLY A 161 -12.44 0.02 -15.53
CA GLY A 161 -12.48 0.91 -14.37
C GLY A 161 -13.53 0.49 -13.34
N ALA A 162 -14.72 0.10 -13.78
CA ALA A 162 -15.77 -0.41 -12.90
C ALA A 162 -15.36 -1.71 -12.19
N ILE A 163 -14.78 -2.66 -12.91
CA ILE A 163 -14.31 -3.94 -12.33
C ILE A 163 -13.22 -3.70 -11.30
N LEU A 164 -12.27 -2.80 -11.57
CA LEU A 164 -11.21 -2.43 -10.63
C LEU A 164 -11.80 -1.87 -9.32
N LEU A 165 -12.72 -0.91 -9.43
CA LEU A 165 -13.35 -0.28 -8.27
C LEU A 165 -14.21 -1.26 -7.47
N LEU A 166 -14.95 -2.14 -8.14
CA LEU A 166 -15.72 -3.21 -7.49
C LEU A 166 -14.81 -4.21 -6.77
N GLY A 167 -13.74 -4.68 -7.41
CA GLY A 167 -12.82 -5.62 -6.78
C GLY A 167 -12.10 -5.03 -5.56
N LEU A 168 -11.76 -3.74 -5.62
CA LEU A 168 -11.27 -3.01 -4.44
C LEU A 168 -12.35 -2.88 -3.35
N ALA A 169 -13.59 -2.57 -3.71
CA ALA A 169 -14.71 -2.51 -2.75
C ALA A 169 -14.88 -3.86 -2.04
N VAL A 170 -14.88 -4.97 -2.78
CA VAL A 170 -14.91 -6.34 -2.23
C VAL A 170 -13.72 -6.58 -1.30
N THR A 171 -12.53 -6.17 -1.68
CA THR A 171 -11.32 -6.30 -0.84
C THR A 171 -11.50 -5.58 0.51
N PHE A 172 -12.06 -4.36 0.51
CA PHE A 172 -12.34 -3.63 1.74
C PHE A 172 -13.50 -4.23 2.56
N VAL A 173 -14.51 -4.81 1.91
CA VAL A 173 -15.56 -5.59 2.61
C VAL A 173 -14.93 -6.79 3.32
N LEU A 174 -14.06 -7.55 2.66
CA LEU A 174 -13.33 -8.66 3.27
C LEU A 174 -12.57 -8.19 4.50
N VAL A 175 -11.77 -7.12 4.37
CA VAL A 175 -11.04 -6.52 5.50
C VAL A 175 -11.98 -6.11 6.64
N ALA A 176 -13.15 -5.56 6.32
CA ALA A 176 -14.13 -5.13 7.32
C ALA A 176 -14.79 -6.31 8.05
N MET A 177 -14.95 -7.47 7.39
CA MET A 177 -15.54 -8.68 7.95
C MET A 177 -14.58 -9.50 8.81
N LEU A 178 -13.26 -9.31 8.68
CA LEU A 178 -12.30 -10.06 9.49
C LEU A 178 -12.58 -9.84 11.00
N PRO A 179 -12.34 -10.85 11.87
CA PRO A 179 -12.49 -10.73 13.33
C PRO A 179 -11.45 -9.77 13.93
N SER A 180 -11.89 -8.64 14.47
CA SER A 180 -11.04 -7.59 15.09
C SER A 180 -11.65 -7.29 16.43
N GLY A 181 -10.85 -7.22 17.50
CA GLY A 181 -11.28 -6.75 18.83
C GLY A 181 -12.02 -5.42 18.73
N SER A 182 -13.35 -5.55 18.69
CA SER A 182 -14.47 -4.62 18.85
C SER A 182 -14.50 -3.20 18.24
N SER A 183 -13.43 -2.54 17.80
CA SER A 183 -13.57 -1.14 17.33
C SER A 183 -12.66 -0.67 16.21
N ARG A 184 -11.67 -1.46 15.78
CA ARG A 184 -10.62 -0.91 14.91
C ARG A 184 -10.97 -0.82 13.44
N ARG A 185 -11.87 -1.64 12.86
CA ARG A 185 -12.05 -1.75 11.38
C ARG A 185 -13.27 -1.09 10.74
N ARG A 186 -13.99 -0.20 11.44
CA ARG A 186 -15.15 0.51 10.85
C ARG A 186 -14.77 1.41 9.66
N TRP A 187 -13.52 1.87 9.57
CA TRP A 187 -13.06 2.67 8.43
C TRP A 187 -13.19 1.91 7.10
N ALA A 188 -12.98 0.59 7.11
CA ALA A 188 -12.98 -0.21 5.89
C ALA A 188 -14.38 -0.28 5.24
N TRP A 189 -15.45 -0.23 6.06
CA TRP A 189 -16.82 -0.12 5.55
C TRP A 189 -17.08 1.20 4.82
N ILE A 190 -16.56 2.32 5.34
CA ILE A 190 -16.72 3.63 4.69
C ILE A 190 -16.00 3.62 3.34
N VAL A 191 -14.77 3.08 3.29
CA VAL A 191 -14.00 2.98 2.05
C VAL A 191 -14.66 2.03 1.05
N ALA A 192 -15.13 0.87 1.50
CA ALA A 192 -15.86 -0.08 0.66
C ALA A 192 -17.14 0.55 0.07
N ALA A 193 -17.92 1.24 0.89
CA ALA A 193 -19.14 1.91 0.45
C ALA A 193 -18.85 3.03 -0.57
N ALA A 194 -17.81 3.82 -0.34
CA ALA A 194 -17.39 4.86 -1.28
C ALA A 194 -16.95 4.27 -2.63
N LEU A 195 -16.11 3.22 -2.61
CA LEU A 195 -15.66 2.54 -3.84
C LEU A 195 -16.83 1.90 -4.59
N ALA A 196 -17.75 1.24 -3.88
CA ALA A 196 -18.94 0.64 -4.48
C ALA A 196 -19.87 1.70 -5.10
N ALA A 197 -20.05 2.85 -4.44
CA ALA A 197 -20.84 3.95 -4.97
C ALA A 197 -20.23 4.52 -6.26
N VAL A 198 -18.90 4.74 -6.28
CA VAL A 198 -18.22 5.21 -7.49
C VAL A 198 -18.31 4.17 -8.61
N ALA A 199 -18.07 2.89 -8.30
CA ALA A 199 -18.19 1.82 -9.29
C ALA A 199 -19.61 1.75 -9.88
N LEU A 200 -20.64 1.88 -9.04
CA LEU A 200 -22.03 1.95 -9.48
C LEU A 200 -22.25 3.13 -10.42
N VAL A 201 -21.72 4.31 -10.13
CA VAL A 201 -21.80 5.47 -11.04
C VAL A 201 -21.13 5.16 -12.39
N VAL A 202 -19.95 4.55 -12.39
CA VAL A 202 -19.23 4.19 -13.62
C VAL A 202 -20.03 3.19 -14.46
N VAL A 203 -20.61 2.15 -13.83
CA VAL A 203 -21.48 1.18 -14.51
C VAL A 203 -22.73 1.86 -15.07
N LEU A 204 -23.38 2.72 -14.28
CA LEU A 204 -24.58 3.43 -14.70
C LEU A 204 -24.33 4.42 -15.85
N GLN A 205 -23.11 4.92 -16.01
CA GLN A 205 -22.72 5.72 -17.18
C GLN A 205 -22.57 4.89 -18.46
N THR A 206 -22.32 3.57 -18.36
CA THR A 206 -22.25 2.67 -19.53
C THR A 206 -23.63 2.33 -20.08
N ALA A 207 -24.67 2.39 -19.25
CA ALA A 207 -26.05 2.33 -19.70
C ALA A 207 -26.46 3.74 -20.13
N GLU A 208 -26.71 3.99 -21.41
CA GLU A 208 -27.03 5.31 -21.99
C GLU A 208 -28.27 6.03 -21.38
N LEU A 209 -28.89 5.47 -20.34
CA LEU A 209 -30.05 6.02 -19.64
C LEU A 209 -29.77 7.32 -18.84
N LEU A 210 -28.51 7.70 -18.56
CA LEU A 210 -28.21 8.75 -17.57
C LEU A 210 -27.27 9.86 -18.06
N ILE A 211 -27.48 10.35 -19.29
CA ILE A 211 -26.86 11.60 -19.78
C ILE A 211 -27.09 12.78 -18.79
N VAL A 212 -28.21 12.75 -18.05
CA VAL A 212 -28.57 13.76 -17.05
C VAL A 212 -27.73 13.69 -15.76
N LEU A 213 -27.23 12.52 -15.34
CA LEU A 213 -26.40 12.40 -14.12
C LEU A 213 -24.97 12.92 -14.31
N ASN A 214 -24.49 13.01 -15.56
CA ASN A 214 -23.15 13.51 -15.85
C ASN A 214 -22.98 14.98 -15.42
N TYR A 215 -24.09 15.72 -15.31
CA TYR A 215 -24.13 17.08 -14.77
C TYR A 215 -24.33 17.15 -13.25
N LEU A 216 -24.84 16.09 -12.61
CA LEU A 216 -25.18 16.08 -11.20
C LEU A 216 -23.93 16.10 -10.30
N TRP A 217 -22.88 15.39 -10.71
CA TRP A 217 -21.62 15.31 -9.96
C TRP A 217 -20.87 16.66 -9.87
N PRO A 218 -20.65 17.40 -10.98
CA PRO A 218 -20.10 18.76 -10.91
C PRO A 218 -20.88 19.68 -9.98
N VAL A 219 -22.22 19.65 -10.03
CA VAL A 219 -23.10 20.51 -9.21
C VAL A 219 -22.96 20.15 -7.72
N ALA A 220 -22.91 18.87 -7.38
CA ALA A 220 -22.73 18.43 -5.99
C ALA A 220 -21.35 18.81 -5.44
N VAL A 221 -20.29 18.69 -6.24
CA VAL A 221 -18.93 19.11 -5.87
C VAL A 221 -18.85 20.62 -5.66
N ILE A 222 -19.46 21.41 -6.56
CA ILE A 222 -19.56 22.88 -6.42
C ILE A 222 -20.32 23.25 -5.14
N GLY A 223 -21.45 22.58 -4.86
CA GLY A 223 -22.25 22.81 -3.66
C GLY A 223 -21.51 22.46 -2.37
N GLY A 224 -20.80 21.32 -2.35
CA GLY A 224 -19.96 20.89 -1.23
C GLY A 224 -18.80 21.86 -0.97
N GLY A 225 -18.15 22.34 -2.04
CA GLY A 225 -17.11 23.37 -1.96
C GLY A 225 -17.63 24.68 -1.39
N ALA A 226 -18.79 25.15 -1.86
CA ALA A 226 -19.42 26.37 -1.35
C ALA A 226 -19.81 26.25 0.14
N TYR A 227 -20.31 25.08 0.54
CA TYR A 227 -20.66 24.80 1.94
C TYR A 227 -19.44 24.81 2.86
N LEU A 228 -18.31 24.22 2.41
CA LEU A 228 -17.06 24.22 3.19
C LEU A 228 -16.54 25.64 3.40
N VAL A 229 -16.53 26.47 2.35
CA VAL A 229 -16.13 27.89 2.44
C VAL A 229 -17.05 28.66 3.40
N TRP A 230 -18.36 28.45 3.31
CA TRP A 230 -19.33 29.08 4.20
C TRP A 230 -19.17 28.63 5.67
N SER A 231 -18.90 27.34 5.88
CA SER A 231 -18.67 26.78 7.21
C SER A 231 -17.37 27.29 7.83
N ALA A 232 -16.35 27.58 7.02
CA ALA A 232 -15.09 28.17 7.46
C ALA A 232 -15.26 29.64 7.85
N TRP A 233 -16.12 30.38 7.13
CA TRP A 233 -16.39 31.79 7.43
C TRP A 233 -17.23 31.97 8.71
N ARG A 234 -18.20 31.09 8.97
CA ARG A 234 -19.00 31.11 10.21
C ARG A 234 -18.19 30.87 11.49
N ARG A 235 -17.13 30.06 11.43
CA ARG A 235 -16.30 29.76 12.62
C ARG A 235 -15.50 30.97 13.11
N ARG A 236 -15.13 31.90 12.23
CA ARG A 236 -14.38 33.12 12.61
C ARG A 236 -15.22 34.17 13.35
N HIS A 237 -16.56 34.13 13.25
CA HIS A 237 -17.43 35.09 13.95
C HIS A 237 -17.90 34.62 15.34
N ALA A 238 -17.55 33.40 15.75
CA ALA A 238 -17.90 32.87 17.08
C ALA A 238 -16.91 33.28 18.19
N GLU A 239 -15.68 33.68 17.85
CA GLU A 239 -14.65 33.99 18.85
C GLU A 239 -14.74 35.40 19.44
N HIS A 240 -15.44 36.34 18.81
CA HIS A 240 -15.59 37.70 19.35
C HIS A 240 -16.56 37.84 20.53
N LYS A 241 -17.26 36.77 20.94
CA LYS A 241 -18.23 36.83 22.05
C LYS A 241 -17.70 36.35 23.40
N TYR A 242 -16.53 35.70 23.47
CA TYR A 242 -15.98 35.21 24.75
C TYR A 242 -14.97 36.14 25.42
N THR A 243 -14.36 37.07 24.68
CA THR A 243 -13.34 37.97 25.26
C THR A 243 -13.94 39.16 26.04
N ARG A 244 -15.27 39.38 26.01
CA ARG A 244 -15.91 40.52 26.69
C ARG A 244 -16.43 40.22 28.09
N THR A 245 -16.55 38.96 28.48
CA THR A 245 -17.14 38.56 29.77
C THR A 245 -16.11 38.20 30.85
N GLN A 246 -14.81 38.13 30.53
CA GLN A 246 -13.76 37.90 31.53
C GLN A 246 -13.08 39.17 32.06
N ASN A 247 -13.38 40.35 31.52
CA ASN A 247 -12.85 41.62 32.02
C ASN A 247 -13.87 42.38 32.88
N THR A 248 -14.52 41.68 33.81
CA THR A 248 -15.25 42.34 34.91
C THR A 248 -14.33 42.27 36.13
N PRO A 249 -13.68 43.37 36.55
CA PRO A 249 -12.92 43.38 37.79
C PRO A 249 -13.90 43.14 38.94
N THR A 250 -13.69 42.05 39.67
CA THR A 250 -14.20 41.91 41.04
C THR A 250 -13.41 42.86 41.92
N GLU A 251 -13.92 44.06 42.16
CA GLU A 251 -13.55 44.83 43.35
C GLU A 251 -14.75 44.93 44.29
N THR A 252 -14.72 43.99 45.23
CA THR A 252 -15.46 43.96 46.46
C THR A 252 -14.79 44.93 47.44
N GLY A 253 -15.51 45.98 47.84
CA GLY A 253 -15.63 46.35 49.24
C GLY A 253 -14.50 47.13 49.95
N THR A 254 -14.99 48.09 50.74
CA THR A 254 -14.55 48.49 52.09
C THR A 254 -13.77 49.80 52.24
N LEU A 255 -14.52 50.74 52.85
CA LEU A 255 -14.19 51.92 53.68
C LEU A 255 -13.76 53.21 52.99
#